data_AF-A0A3Q2E182-F1
#
_entry.id   AF-A0A3Q2E182-F1
#
_cell.length_a   1.000
_cell.length_b   1.000
_cell.length_c   1.000
_cell.angle_alpha   90.00
_cell.angle_beta   90.00
_cell.angle_gamma   90.00
#
_symmetry.space_group_name_H-M   'P 1'
#
loop_
_entity.id
_entity.type
_entity.pdbx_description
1 polymer ?
#
loop_
_entity_poly.entity_id
_entity_poly.type
_entity_poly.pdbx_seq_one_letter_code
_entity_poly.pdbx_strand_id
1 'polypeptide(L)'
;MVTHSSQSREELNSSRSSDTSQEYYLNCNAVKLLLKLSVYQNVMQSKRGADLSRISDSRPPPSKSAQHRPRMSQRRSAESCQAGNSYEREKFHPGPVRDLEKEKRRLQNIMATGTEEPETGSPGKLPGDSKQEESEETDRFQEVLNEIEERRQFLADMAALGQDHQYSSIINAEISQVRTLFALPKIIT
;
A
#
# COMPACT_ATOMS: atom_id res chain seq x y z
N MET A 1 -43.96 38.15 -16.68
CA MET A 1 -42.88 37.61 -15.83
C MET A 1 -42.48 36.28 -16.43
N VAL A 2 -41.34 36.24 -17.10
CA VAL A 2 -40.86 35.10 -17.91
C VAL A 2 -39.94 34.23 -17.04
N THR A 3 -40.15 32.93 -17.12
CA THR A 3 -39.46 31.88 -16.35
C THR A 3 -38.00 31.74 -16.78
N HIS A 4 -37.06 32.03 -15.87
CA HIS A 4 -35.65 31.64 -15.99
C HIS A 4 -35.23 30.90 -14.70
N SER A 5 -35.45 29.59 -14.62
CA SER A 5 -34.80 28.78 -13.58
C SER A 5 -34.94 27.29 -13.85
N SER A 6 -34.26 26.78 -14.90
CA SER A 6 -34.16 25.33 -15.09
C SER A 6 -32.79 24.86 -15.57
N GLN A 7 -31.84 25.76 -15.84
CA GLN A 7 -30.54 25.41 -16.39
C GLN A 7 -29.47 25.03 -15.34
N SER A 8 -29.72 25.23 -14.04
CA SER A 8 -28.69 25.04 -13.01
C SER A 8 -28.68 23.65 -12.34
N ARG A 9 -29.61 22.76 -12.71
CA ARG A 9 -29.79 21.46 -12.03
C ARG A 9 -29.15 20.28 -12.77
N GLU A 10 -28.80 20.42 -14.05
CA GLU A 10 -28.19 19.34 -14.83
C GLU A 10 -26.67 19.28 -14.71
N GLU A 11 -25.97 20.41 -14.50
CA GLU A 11 -24.49 20.39 -14.39
C GLU A 11 -23.96 19.79 -13.08
N LEU A 12 -24.77 19.80 -12.01
CA LEU A 12 -24.40 19.21 -10.72
C LEU A 12 -24.50 17.67 -10.71
N ASN A 13 -25.24 17.05 -11.65
CA ASN A 13 -25.38 15.59 -11.72
C ASN A 13 -24.31 14.93 -12.61
N SER A 14 -23.66 15.67 -13.51
CA SER A 14 -22.58 15.15 -14.35
C SER A 14 -21.28 14.94 -13.55
N SER A 15 -20.98 15.86 -12.63
CA SER A 15 -19.76 15.83 -11.80
C SER A 15 -19.79 14.78 -10.68
N ARG A 16 -20.98 14.27 -10.32
CA ARG A 16 -21.17 13.29 -9.24
C ARG A 16 -21.05 11.83 -9.71
N SER A 17 -21.05 11.62 -11.03
CA SER A 17 -20.98 10.29 -11.68
C SER A 17 -19.54 9.77 -11.81
N SER A 18 -18.55 10.67 -11.90
CA SER A 18 -17.13 10.32 -12.04
C SER A 18 -16.46 9.92 -10.71
N ASP A 19 -16.94 10.43 -9.58
CA ASP A 19 -16.36 10.16 -8.25
C ASP A 19 -16.62 8.72 -7.78
N THR A 20 -17.82 8.18 -8.06
CA THR A 20 -18.21 6.84 -7.61
C THR A 20 -17.42 5.73 -8.29
N SER A 21 -16.95 5.96 -9.52
CA SER A 21 -16.16 4.99 -10.27
C SER A 21 -14.75 4.87 -9.71
N GLN A 22 -14.07 6.00 -9.44
CA GLN A 22 -12.73 5.97 -8.81
C GLN A 22 -12.76 5.40 -7.39
N GLU A 23 -13.78 5.73 -6.59
CA GLU A 23 -13.94 5.14 -5.26
C GLU A 23 -14.15 3.61 -5.30
N TYR A 24 -14.82 3.08 -6.34
CA TYR A 24 -15.01 1.62 -6.51
C TYR A 24 -13.70 0.89 -6.88
N TYR A 25 -12.84 1.49 -7.71
CA TYR A 25 -11.54 0.93 -8.08
C TYR A 25 -10.53 0.93 -6.92
N LEU A 26 -10.49 2.01 -6.12
CA LEU A 26 -9.64 2.10 -4.94
C LEU A 26 -10.11 1.12 -3.85
N ASN A 27 -11.42 0.95 -3.69
CA ASN A 27 -11.98 0.00 -2.73
C ASN A 27 -11.70 -1.46 -3.15
N CYS A 28 -11.81 -1.79 -4.44
CA CYS A 28 -11.50 -3.14 -4.94
C CYS A 28 -10.01 -3.51 -4.75
N ASN A 29 -9.09 -2.57 -5.00
CA ASN A 29 -7.66 -2.77 -4.75
C ASN A 29 -7.34 -2.87 -3.26
N ALA A 30 -7.97 -2.06 -2.41
CA ALA A 30 -7.82 -2.14 -0.96
C ALA A 30 -8.33 -3.48 -0.41
N VAL A 31 -9.49 -3.95 -0.87
CA VAL A 31 -10.06 -5.25 -0.48
C VAL A 31 -9.17 -6.40 -0.94
N LYS A 32 -8.64 -6.35 -2.18
CA LYS A 32 -7.66 -7.32 -2.68
C LYS A 32 -6.37 -7.33 -1.87
N LEU A 33 -5.86 -6.17 -1.46
CA LEU A 33 -4.65 -6.05 -0.63
C LEU A 33 -4.88 -6.59 0.79
N LEU A 34 -6.02 -6.27 1.40
CA LEU A 34 -6.39 -6.74 2.74
C LEU A 34 -6.58 -8.27 2.77
N LEU A 35 -7.19 -8.86 1.74
CA LEU A 35 -7.33 -10.31 1.63
C LEU A 35 -5.96 -10.98 1.46
N LYS A 36 -5.06 -10.42 0.64
CA LYS A 36 -3.69 -10.92 0.50
C LYS A 36 -2.89 -10.83 1.80
N LEU A 37 -3.02 -9.73 2.55
CA LEU A 37 -2.36 -9.57 3.85
C LEU A 37 -2.88 -10.55 4.89
N SER A 38 -4.18 -10.85 4.92
CA SER A 38 -4.74 -11.83 5.86
C SER A 38 -4.23 -13.24 5.58
N VAL A 39 -4.15 -13.64 4.30
CA VAL A 39 -3.57 -14.93 3.88
C VAL A 39 -2.10 -15.04 4.29
N TYR A 40 -1.30 -13.98 4.10
CA TYR A 40 0.11 -13.96 4.51
C TYR A 40 0.28 -14.09 6.03
N GLN A 41 -0.54 -13.40 6.82
CA GLN A 41 -0.53 -13.50 8.28
C GLN A 41 -0.88 -14.90 8.79
N ASN A 42 -1.82 -15.58 8.14
CA ASN A 42 -2.21 -16.96 8.49
C ASN A 42 -1.05 -17.95 8.21
N VAL A 43 -0.33 -17.79 7.10
CA VAL A 43 0.85 -18.61 6.76
C VAL A 43 2.00 -18.39 7.77
N MET A 44 2.18 -17.16 8.27
CA MET A 44 3.24 -16.82 9.23
C MET A 44 2.95 -17.24 10.68
N GLN A 45 1.69 -17.50 11.04
CA GLN A 45 1.32 -18.03 12.36
C GLN A 45 1.48 -19.55 12.42
N SER A 46 1.24 -20.25 11.31
CA SER A 46 1.43 -21.71 11.20
C SER A 46 2.89 -22.14 11.42
N LYS A 47 3.88 -21.27 11.12
CA LYS A 47 5.32 -21.55 11.28
C LYS A 47 5.91 -21.27 12.67
N ARG A 48 5.12 -20.81 13.65
CA ARG A 48 5.58 -20.49 15.02
C ARG A 48 5.21 -21.55 16.06
N GLY A 49 4.76 -22.73 15.62
CA GLY A 49 4.24 -23.79 16.50
C GLY A 49 5.19 -24.97 16.77
N ALA A 50 6.41 -24.98 16.25
CA ALA A 50 7.34 -26.09 16.46
C ALA A 50 8.73 -25.59 16.85
N ASP A 51 9.19 -26.12 17.98
CA ASP A 51 10.55 -26.10 18.51
C ASP A 51 10.95 -24.89 19.37
N LEU A 52 10.90 -25.10 20.69
CA LEU A 52 12.06 -25.01 21.59
C LEU A 52 11.62 -25.44 22.99
N SER A 53 11.56 -26.76 23.19
CA SER A 53 11.54 -27.32 24.54
C SER A 53 12.96 -27.36 25.10
N ARG A 54 13.12 -26.80 26.31
CA ARG A 54 14.04 -27.27 27.35
C ARG A 54 15.53 -26.93 27.17
N ILE A 55 15.91 -25.70 27.52
CA ILE A 55 17.24 -25.44 28.07
C ILE A 55 17.12 -25.50 29.59
N SER A 56 17.70 -26.54 30.17
CA SER A 56 17.88 -26.70 31.61
C SER A 56 18.99 -25.79 32.10
N ASP A 57 18.63 -24.74 32.84
CA ASP A 57 19.58 -23.92 33.58
C ASP A 57 20.21 -24.73 34.72
N SER A 58 21.47 -25.15 34.57
CA SER A 58 22.28 -25.57 35.72
C SER A 58 22.80 -24.33 36.45
N ARG A 59 21.93 -23.69 37.25
CA ARG A 59 22.34 -22.66 38.19
C ARG A 59 22.97 -23.32 39.43
N PRO A 60 24.22 -23.00 39.81
CA PRO A 60 24.79 -23.53 41.05
C PRO A 60 24.01 -22.99 42.26
N PRO A 61 23.86 -23.78 43.34
CA PRO A 61 23.13 -23.34 44.51
C PRO A 61 23.83 -22.15 45.18
N PRO A 62 23.10 -21.12 45.64
CA PRO A 62 23.71 -19.99 46.33
C PRO A 62 24.30 -20.46 47.67
N SER A 63 25.62 -20.34 47.81
CA SER A 63 26.31 -20.52 49.09
C SER A 63 25.86 -19.44 50.08
N LYS A 64 25.63 -19.86 51.32
CA LYS A 64 25.03 -19.09 52.40
C LYS A 64 25.80 -17.81 52.74
N SER A 65 25.05 -16.70 52.71
CA SER A 65 25.16 -15.50 53.56
C SER A 65 26.55 -14.87 53.76
N ALA A 66 26.97 -14.04 52.80
CA ALA A 66 27.49 -12.72 53.16
C ALA A 66 26.35 -11.73 52.95
N GLN A 67 25.88 -11.10 54.03
CA GLN A 67 24.90 -10.02 53.95
C GLN A 67 25.52 -8.89 53.11
N HIS A 68 25.24 -8.83 51.81
CA HIS A 68 25.49 -7.64 51.02
C HIS A 68 24.51 -6.57 51.53
N ARG A 69 24.91 -5.88 52.60
CA ARG A 69 24.20 -4.69 53.04
C ARG A 69 24.04 -3.81 51.80
N PRO A 70 22.85 -3.26 51.52
CA PRO A 70 22.71 -2.33 50.42
C PRO A 70 23.75 -1.25 50.66
N ARG A 71 24.75 -1.16 49.77
CA ARG A 71 25.64 0.00 49.77
C ARG A 71 24.70 1.18 49.59
N MET A 72 24.58 1.98 50.63
CA MET A 72 23.86 3.24 50.56
C MET A 72 24.39 3.96 49.32
N SER A 73 23.50 4.45 48.46
CA SER A 73 23.90 5.20 47.27
C SER A 73 24.64 6.45 47.73
N GLN A 74 25.96 6.36 47.79
CA GLN A 74 26.79 7.49 48.20
C GLN A 74 26.87 8.48 47.04
N ARG A 75 26.69 9.77 47.35
CA ARG A 75 26.86 10.83 46.34
C ARG A 75 28.31 10.83 45.89
N ARG A 76 28.54 10.90 44.57
CA ARG A 76 29.87 11.08 43.98
C ARG A 76 30.43 12.47 44.36
N SER A 77 31.75 12.59 44.46
CA SER A 77 32.41 13.88 44.68
C SER A 77 32.18 14.82 43.49
N ALA A 78 32.23 16.13 43.72
CA ALA A 78 32.04 17.12 42.65
C ALA A 78 33.05 16.94 41.51
N GLU A 79 34.32 16.68 41.87
CA GLU A 79 35.39 16.36 40.93
C GLU A 79 35.09 15.09 40.12
N SER A 80 34.58 14.02 40.76
CA SER A 80 34.20 12.78 40.07
C SER A 80 33.00 12.96 39.13
N CYS A 81 32.08 13.87 39.44
CA CYS A 81 30.98 14.20 38.54
C CYS A 81 31.48 15.02 37.34
N GLN A 82 32.38 15.97 37.58
CA GLN A 82 32.97 16.84 36.56
C GLN A 82 34.05 16.14 35.71
N ALA A 83 34.62 15.04 36.20
CA ALA A 83 35.60 14.25 35.49
C ALA A 83 34.98 13.62 34.23
N GLY A 84 35.46 14.04 33.07
CA GLY A 84 34.98 13.62 31.75
C GLY A 84 34.33 14.76 30.98
N ASN A 85 33.66 14.44 29.89
CA ASN A 85 32.98 15.39 29.01
C ASN A 85 31.44 15.41 29.22
N SER A 86 30.94 14.86 30.34
CA SER A 86 29.50 14.71 30.59
C SER A 86 28.72 16.03 30.66
N TYR A 87 29.40 17.15 30.89
CA TYR A 87 28.81 18.49 30.91
C TYR A 87 29.18 19.33 29.68
N GLU A 88 30.00 18.79 28.78
CA GLU A 88 30.29 19.45 27.51
C GLU A 88 29.08 19.31 26.59
N ARG A 89 28.61 20.42 26.04
CA ARG A 89 27.59 20.38 25.00
C ARG A 89 28.20 19.89 23.70
N GLU A 90 27.50 18.98 23.03
CA GLU A 90 27.84 18.59 21.66
C GLU A 90 27.90 19.82 20.76
N LYS A 91 28.93 19.87 19.91
CA LYS A 91 29.06 20.93 18.93
C LYS A 91 28.06 20.69 17.80
N PHE A 92 27.32 21.73 17.43
CA PHE A 92 26.43 21.63 16.28
C PHE A 92 27.26 21.42 15.00
N HIS A 93 27.05 20.28 14.36
CA HIS A 93 27.60 19.98 13.05
C HIS A 93 26.46 20.06 12.04
N PRO A 94 26.38 21.15 11.24
CA PRO A 94 25.39 21.22 10.18
C PRO A 94 25.60 20.05 9.23
N GLY A 95 24.51 19.35 8.89
CA GLY A 95 24.55 18.29 7.90
C GLY A 95 24.96 18.80 6.52
N PRO A 96 25.31 17.90 5.59
CA PRO A 96 25.60 18.27 4.20
C PRO A 96 24.46 19.13 3.63
N VAL A 97 24.80 20.35 3.17
CA VAL A 97 23.83 21.27 2.58
C VAL A 97 23.59 20.82 1.15
N ARG A 98 22.35 20.41 0.86
CA ARG A 98 21.90 20.21 -0.51
C ARG A 98 21.70 21.56 -1.18
N ASP A 99 22.02 21.66 -2.47
CA ASP A 99 21.80 22.87 -3.26
C ASP A 99 20.29 23.14 -3.37
N LEU A 100 19.85 24.24 -2.74
CA LEU A 100 18.44 24.61 -2.66
C LEU A 100 17.90 25.09 -4.01
N GLU A 101 18.72 25.76 -4.82
CA GLU A 101 18.37 26.17 -6.18
C GLU A 101 18.18 24.96 -7.09
N LYS A 102 19.03 23.92 -6.94
CA LYS A 102 18.89 22.66 -7.68
C LYS A 102 17.59 21.93 -7.30
N GLU A 103 17.32 21.79 -5.99
CA GLU A 103 16.11 21.12 -5.52
C GLU A 103 14.84 21.88 -5.90
N LYS A 104 14.88 23.22 -5.83
CA LYS A 104 13.75 24.06 -6.26
C LYS A 104 13.42 23.84 -7.74
N ARG A 105 14.44 23.79 -8.61
CA ARG A 105 14.25 23.54 -10.04
C ARG A 105 13.70 22.14 -10.30
N ARG A 106 14.27 21.13 -9.65
CA ARG A 106 13.80 19.74 -9.71
C ARG A 106 12.32 19.63 -9.36
N LEU A 107 11.92 20.21 -8.23
CA LEU A 107 10.53 20.19 -7.78
C LEU A 107 9.60 20.99 -8.70
N GLN A 108 10.05 22.14 -9.23
CA GLN A 108 9.28 22.88 -10.23
C GLN A 108 8.98 22.05 -11.48
N ASN A 109 9.97 21.30 -11.97
CA ASN A 109 9.82 20.44 -13.15
C ASN A 109 8.85 19.28 -12.87
N ILE A 110 8.99 18.63 -11.71
CA ILE A 110 8.06 17.57 -11.28
C ILE A 110 6.64 18.10 -11.14
N MET A 111 6.45 19.29 -10.55
CA MET A 111 5.12 19.88 -10.38
C MET A 111 4.50 20.35 -11.70
N ALA A 112 5.31 20.83 -12.64
CA ALA A 112 4.82 21.35 -13.92
C ALA A 112 4.57 20.25 -14.95
N THR A 113 5.46 19.26 -15.05
CA THR A 113 5.52 18.29 -16.15
C THR A 113 5.36 16.85 -15.66
N GLY A 114 5.38 16.60 -14.33
CA GLY A 114 5.28 15.27 -13.75
C GLY A 114 6.59 14.47 -13.80
N THR A 115 7.63 15.00 -14.42
CA THR A 115 8.91 14.29 -14.66
C THR A 115 10.10 15.16 -14.22
N GLU A 116 11.18 14.49 -13.83
CA GLU A 116 12.45 15.13 -13.48
C GLU A 116 13.28 15.34 -14.76
N GLU A 117 13.66 16.58 -15.07
CA GLU A 117 14.48 16.85 -16.26
C GLU A 117 15.88 16.21 -16.15
N PRO A 118 16.43 15.69 -17.26
CA PRO A 118 17.78 15.18 -17.28
C PRO A 118 18.79 16.31 -17.03
N GLU A 119 19.71 16.10 -16.10
CA GLU A 119 20.79 17.06 -15.84
C GLU A 119 21.58 17.32 -17.13
N THR A 120 21.48 18.54 -17.66
CA THR A 120 22.15 19.00 -18.87
C THR A 120 23.65 19.10 -18.62
N GLY A 121 24.36 17.97 -18.65
CA GLY A 121 25.80 17.94 -18.33
C GLY A 121 26.57 16.73 -18.85
N SER A 122 25.95 15.75 -19.50
CA SER A 122 26.68 14.62 -20.09
C SER A 122 26.55 14.61 -21.63
N PRO A 123 27.61 14.93 -22.38
CA PRO A 123 27.66 14.62 -23.79
C PRO A 123 28.13 13.18 -23.93
N GLY A 124 27.19 12.28 -24.24
CA GLY A 124 27.51 10.97 -24.78
C GLY A 124 27.03 9.79 -23.95
N LYS A 125 25.81 9.33 -24.27
CA LYS A 125 25.60 8.03 -24.93
C LYS A 125 24.12 7.92 -25.29
N LEU A 126 23.82 7.89 -26.59
CA LEU A 126 22.70 7.04 -27.01
C LEU A 126 23.17 5.61 -26.76
N PRO A 127 22.40 4.82 -26.00
CA PRO A 127 21.61 3.81 -26.68
C PRO A 127 20.24 3.59 -26.03
N GLY A 128 19.23 3.40 -26.88
CA GLY A 128 18.17 2.40 -26.68
C GLY A 128 17.09 2.71 -25.64
N ASP A 129 15.84 2.66 -26.13
CA ASP A 129 14.64 2.38 -25.33
C ASP A 129 14.40 3.21 -24.08
N SER A 130 13.83 4.40 -24.28
CA SER A 130 12.76 4.87 -23.40
C SER A 130 11.46 4.95 -24.19
N LYS A 131 11.15 3.86 -24.88
CA LYS A 131 9.79 3.53 -25.29
C LYS A 131 9.14 2.75 -24.15
N GLN A 132 8.91 3.39 -22.99
CA GLN A 132 8.27 2.67 -21.88
C GLN A 132 7.63 3.56 -20.81
N GLU A 133 6.90 4.60 -21.22
CA GLU A 133 5.73 5.09 -20.45
C GLU A 133 4.52 5.29 -21.39
N GLU A 134 4.46 4.49 -22.46
CA GLU A 134 3.26 4.35 -23.32
C GLU A 134 2.86 2.86 -23.50
N SER A 135 3.32 2.00 -22.60
CA SER A 135 2.88 0.61 -22.46
C SER A 135 2.66 0.40 -20.97
N GLU A 136 1.45 0.36 -20.46
CA GLU A 136 0.46 -0.66 -20.78
C GLU A 136 -0.93 -0.05 -20.71
N GLU A 137 -1.45 0.47 -21.83
CA GLU A 137 -2.82 0.08 -22.15
C GLU A 137 -2.72 -1.42 -22.41
N THR A 138 -2.74 -2.24 -21.35
CA THR A 138 -3.00 -3.67 -21.51
C THR A 138 -4.21 -3.71 -22.41
N ASP A 139 -4.08 -4.34 -23.58
CA ASP A 139 -5.16 -4.41 -24.55
C ASP A 139 -6.45 -4.68 -23.79
N ARG A 140 -7.43 -3.77 -23.85
CA ARG A 140 -8.64 -3.85 -23.02
C ARG A 140 -9.31 -5.21 -23.17
N PHE A 141 -9.13 -5.86 -24.32
CA PHE A 141 -9.54 -7.24 -24.55
C PHE A 141 -8.78 -8.24 -23.68
N GLN A 142 -7.45 -8.12 -23.57
CA GLN A 142 -6.62 -8.96 -22.72
C GLN A 142 -6.96 -8.81 -21.23
N GLU A 143 -7.26 -7.59 -20.77
CA GLU A 143 -7.75 -7.36 -19.41
C GLU A 143 -9.06 -8.11 -19.14
N VAL A 144 -10.04 -7.97 -20.04
CA VAL A 144 -11.32 -8.68 -19.94
C VAL A 144 -11.14 -10.21 -19.97
N LEU A 145 -10.24 -10.72 -20.82
CA LEU A 145 -9.92 -12.15 -20.84
C LEU A 145 -9.32 -12.63 -19.51
N ASN A 146 -8.42 -11.84 -18.92
CA ASN A 146 -7.84 -12.15 -17.62
C ASN A 146 -8.89 -12.16 -16.51
N GLU A 147 -9.81 -11.18 -16.50
CA GLU A 147 -10.91 -11.17 -15.53
C GLU A 147 -11.85 -12.37 -15.68
N ILE A 148 -12.17 -12.75 -16.92
CA ILE A 148 -13.01 -13.92 -17.20
C ILE A 148 -12.33 -15.18 -16.64
N GLU A 149 -11.02 -15.33 -16.85
CA GLU A 149 -10.28 -16.48 -16.35
C GLU A 149 -10.17 -16.48 -14.82
N GLU A 150 -9.93 -15.33 -14.20
CA GLU A 150 -9.95 -15.18 -12.74
C GLU A 150 -11.32 -15.60 -12.15
N ARG A 151 -12.42 -15.14 -12.77
CA ARG A 151 -13.78 -15.52 -12.35
C ARG A 151 -14.05 -17.01 -12.55
N ARG A 152 -13.54 -17.61 -13.63
CA ARG A 152 -13.65 -19.04 -13.89
C ARG A 152 -12.96 -19.85 -12.79
N GLN A 153 -11.75 -19.45 -12.42
CA GLN A 153 -10.98 -20.11 -11.36
C GLN A 153 -11.66 -19.96 -10.00
N PHE A 154 -12.17 -18.77 -9.68
CA PHE A 154 -12.95 -18.54 -8.45
C PHE A 154 -14.15 -19.49 -8.34
N LEU A 155 -14.94 -19.64 -9.41
CA LEU A 155 -16.07 -20.56 -9.40
C LEU A 155 -15.63 -22.02 -9.23
N ALA A 156 -14.51 -22.42 -9.84
CA ALA A 156 -13.94 -23.75 -9.65
C ALA A 156 -13.51 -24.00 -8.20
N ASP A 157 -12.88 -23.00 -7.57
CA ASP A 157 -12.46 -23.07 -6.17
C ASP A 157 -13.68 -23.13 -5.23
N MET A 158 -14.74 -22.34 -5.49
CA MET A 158 -15.97 -22.39 -4.69
C MET A 158 -16.71 -23.72 -4.84
N ALA A 159 -16.71 -24.30 -6.04
CA ALA A 159 -17.25 -25.64 -6.28
C ALA A 159 -16.44 -26.73 -5.55
N ALA A 160 -15.11 -26.63 -5.57
CA ALA A 160 -14.23 -27.55 -4.84
C ALA A 160 -14.45 -27.47 -3.30
N LEU A 161 -14.79 -26.29 -2.78
CA LEU A 161 -15.16 -26.08 -1.38
C LEU A 161 -16.63 -26.44 -1.07
N GLY A 162 -17.44 -26.82 -2.07
CA GLY A 162 -18.87 -27.13 -1.91
C GLY A 162 -19.76 -25.93 -1.62
N GLN A 163 -19.30 -24.70 -1.88
CA GLN A 163 -20.02 -23.45 -1.63
C GLN A 163 -20.68 -22.85 -2.89
N ASP A 164 -20.74 -23.60 -3.99
CA ASP A 164 -21.32 -23.16 -5.27
C ASP A 164 -22.79 -22.75 -5.16
N HIS A 165 -23.57 -23.49 -4.38
CA HIS A 165 -25.00 -23.31 -4.17
C HIS A 165 -25.34 -21.94 -3.56
N GLN A 166 -24.42 -21.34 -2.80
CA GLN A 166 -24.60 -20.01 -2.21
C GLN A 166 -24.66 -18.91 -3.28
N TYR A 167 -23.93 -19.09 -4.39
CA TYR A 167 -23.79 -18.08 -5.43
C TYR A 167 -24.64 -18.36 -6.67
N SER A 168 -25.05 -19.61 -6.88
CA SER A 168 -25.81 -20.06 -8.06
C SER A 168 -27.05 -19.20 -8.36
N SER A 169 -27.86 -18.87 -7.34
CA SER A 169 -29.08 -18.08 -7.54
C SER A 169 -28.78 -16.65 -8.03
N ILE A 170 -27.74 -16.03 -7.48
CA ILE A 170 -27.34 -14.65 -7.82
C ILE A 170 -26.79 -14.62 -9.24
N ILE A 171 -25.89 -15.57 -9.55
CA ILE A 171 -25.29 -15.71 -10.88
C ILE A 171 -26.36 -15.91 -11.95
N ASN A 172 -27.33 -16.80 -11.71
CA ASN A 172 -28.41 -17.06 -12.67
C ASN A 172 -29.30 -15.84 -12.89
N ALA A 173 -29.57 -15.06 -11.83
CA ALA A 173 -30.34 -13.83 -11.95
C ALA A 173 -29.60 -12.77 -12.77
N GLU A 174 -28.30 -12.57 -12.50
CA GLU A 174 -27.46 -11.61 -13.22
C GLU A 174 -27.31 -11.98 -14.70
N ILE A 175 -27.05 -13.26 -15.01
CA ILE A 175 -27.02 -13.77 -16.38
C ILE A 175 -28.35 -13.51 -17.09
N SER A 176 -29.46 -13.71 -16.39
CA SER A 176 -30.79 -13.45 -16.95
C SER A 176 -31.00 -11.97 -17.27
N GLN A 177 -30.57 -11.06 -16.39
CA GLN A 177 -30.62 -9.62 -16.62
C GLN A 177 -29.74 -9.20 -17.80
N VAL A 178 -28.52 -9.71 -17.88
CA VAL A 178 -27.61 -9.46 -19.01
C VAL A 178 -28.27 -9.93 -20.31
N ARG A 179 -28.78 -11.17 -20.35
CA ARG A 179 -29.47 -11.71 -21.53
C ARG A 179 -30.64 -10.84 -21.98
N THR A 180 -31.49 -10.37 -21.05
CA THR A 180 -32.63 -9.51 -21.42
C THR A 180 -32.18 -8.15 -21.96
N LEU A 181 -31.16 -7.53 -21.35
CA LEU A 181 -30.60 -6.25 -21.82
C LEU A 181 -29.99 -6.36 -23.22
N PHE A 182 -29.23 -7.43 -23.50
CA PHE A 182 -28.61 -7.66 -24.82
C PHE A 182 -29.58 -8.23 -25.86
N ALA A 183 -30.73 -8.78 -25.46
CA ALA A 183 -31.77 -9.31 -26.34
C ALA A 183 -32.87 -8.29 -26.72
N LEU A 184 -32.79 -7.04 -26.23
CA LEU A 184 -33.70 -6.00 -26.72
C LEU A 184 -33.51 -5.85 -28.23
N PRO A 185 -34.60 -5.92 -29.04
CA PRO A 185 -34.48 -5.64 -30.47
C PRO A 185 -33.91 -4.23 -30.58
N LYS A 186 -32.84 -4.07 -31.36
CA LYS A 186 -32.41 -2.76 -31.85
C LYS A 186 -33.58 -2.21 -32.66
N ILE A 187 -34.48 -1.49 -31.99
CA ILE A 187 -35.54 -0.74 -32.64
C ILE A 187 -34.80 0.34 -33.41
N ILE A 188 -34.69 0.10 -34.72
CA ILE A 188 -34.13 0.98 -35.72
C ILE A 188 -34.69 2.38 -35.48
N THR A 189 -33.81 3.35 -35.21
CA THR A 189 -34.12 4.78 -35.30
C THR A 189 -33.05 5.42 -36.17
#